data_AF-A0AA40HDI9-F1
#
_entry.id   AF-A0AA40HDI9-F1
#
_cell.length_a   1.000
_cell.length_b   1.000
_cell.length_c   1.000
_cell.angle_alpha   90.00
_cell.angle_beta   90.00
_cell.angle_gamma   90.00
#
_symmetry.space_group_name_H-M   'P 1'
#
loop_
_entity.id
_entity.type
_entity.pdbx_description
1 polymer ?
#
loop_
_entity_poly.entity_id
_entity_poly.type
_entity_poly.pdbx_seq_one_letter_code
_entity_poly.pdbx_strand_id
1 'polypeptide(L)'
;MRLLGPLSVALPQNTTAWCILGTAASTPNGEPSESSRVRSALFRKSPQGLIPENQGMLLLTWTMKMNSGVAFRAVKGCWVVNLSQQCLHGSTGLFVPPSPPVDPEKVRELQRFVTLSKRLLVMTGAGVSTESGIPDYRSEKVGLYARTDRRPIQHRDFVRSAPVRQRYWARNFVGWPQFSSRQPNPAHRALSSWETLGKLHWLVTQNVDALHTKAGSRRLTELHGCMHRVLCLECGEQTPRGVLQERFEALNPTWRAEAHGVAPDGDVFLTEEQVQSFRVPPCARCGGPLKPDVVFFGDTVNPDKVDFVHRRVKEADSLLVVGSSLQVYSGYRFILTAREEKLPIAILNIGPTRSDHLACLKLDSPCGELLPLIDPR
;
A
#
# COMPACT_ATOMS: atom_id res chain seq x y z
N MET A 1 -21.24 -9.47 65.44
CA MET A 1 -22.59 -10.08 65.46
C MET A 1 -23.40 -9.39 64.36
N ARG A 2 -23.84 -10.15 63.33
CA ARG A 2 -24.69 -9.77 62.15
C ARG A 2 -24.06 -8.76 61.15
N LEU A 3 -23.64 -9.19 59.95
CA LEU A 3 -24.35 -9.59 58.71
C LEU A 3 -24.79 -8.40 57.83
N LEU A 4 -24.48 -8.51 56.52
CA LEU A 4 -24.99 -7.89 55.27
C LEU A 4 -23.74 -7.67 54.38
N GLY A 5 -23.37 -8.47 53.36
CA GLY A 5 -24.15 -9.11 52.29
C GLY A 5 -24.06 -8.25 51.02
N PRO A 6 -23.27 -8.60 49.97
CA PRO A 6 -23.17 -7.79 48.76
C PRO A 6 -24.40 -7.97 47.85
N LEU A 7 -24.93 -6.85 47.37
CA LEU A 7 -26.05 -6.77 46.43
C LEU A 7 -25.63 -7.22 45.03
N SER A 8 -26.28 -8.27 44.55
CA SER A 8 -26.37 -8.68 43.15
C SER A 8 -27.45 -7.85 42.45
N VAL A 9 -27.10 -7.18 41.35
CA VAL A 9 -28.08 -6.72 40.35
C VAL A 9 -27.66 -7.31 39.01
N ALA A 10 -28.55 -8.11 38.45
CA ALA A 10 -28.45 -8.73 37.14
C ALA A 10 -29.28 -7.94 36.10
N LEU A 11 -28.93 -8.20 34.82
CA LEU A 11 -29.65 -8.01 33.54
C LEU A 11 -29.22 -6.80 32.67
N PRO A 12 -29.36 -6.87 31.32
CA PRO A 12 -29.47 -8.04 30.43
C PRO A 12 -28.53 -7.99 29.18
N GLN A 13 -28.50 -9.13 28.49
CA GLN A 13 -27.92 -9.35 27.17
C GLN A 13 -28.77 -8.72 26.03
N ASN A 14 -28.11 -8.56 24.87
CA ASN A 14 -28.64 -8.31 23.52
C ASN A 14 -29.21 -6.92 23.19
N THR A 15 -28.44 -6.15 22.42
CA THR A 15 -28.99 -5.43 21.26
C THR A 15 -27.99 -5.40 20.10
N THR A 16 -28.42 -6.02 19.01
CA THR A 16 -27.94 -6.00 17.64
C THR A 16 -27.81 -4.57 17.13
N ALA A 17 -26.64 -4.13 16.68
CA ALA A 17 -26.48 -2.86 15.99
C ALA A 17 -26.82 -3.03 14.51
N TRP A 18 -27.98 -2.48 14.13
CA TRP A 18 -28.43 -2.35 12.76
C TRP A 18 -27.77 -1.17 12.06
N CYS A 19 -27.47 -1.36 10.78
CA CYS A 19 -27.09 -0.36 9.80
C CYS A 19 -28.10 0.80 9.77
N ILE A 20 -27.60 2.03 9.76
CA ILE A 20 -28.39 3.21 9.35
C ILE A 20 -27.89 3.65 7.98
N LEU A 21 -28.71 3.32 6.97
CA LEU A 21 -28.76 4.01 5.68
C LEU A 21 -29.54 5.30 5.90
N GLY A 22 -28.96 6.43 5.50
CA GLY A 22 -29.64 7.73 5.52
C GLY A 22 -30.75 7.77 4.49
N THR A 23 -31.98 8.00 4.95
CA THR A 23 -33.10 8.44 4.12
C THR A 23 -33.29 9.95 4.25
N ALA A 24 -33.61 10.55 3.11
CA ALA A 24 -33.81 11.97 2.88
C ALA A 24 -34.97 12.55 3.72
N ALA A 25 -34.77 13.77 4.20
CA ALA A 25 -35.82 14.61 4.76
C ALA A 25 -36.36 15.56 3.68
N SER A 26 -37.67 15.51 3.51
CA SER A 26 -38.50 16.43 2.73
C SER A 26 -38.95 17.63 3.56
N THR A 27 -39.06 18.80 2.95
CA THR A 27 -39.97 19.89 3.37
C THR A 27 -40.60 20.58 2.15
N PRO A 28 -41.78 21.24 2.29
CA PRO A 28 -42.81 21.30 1.24
C PRO A 28 -43.10 22.70 0.65
N ASN A 29 -43.95 22.69 -0.39
CA ASN A 29 -44.81 23.74 -0.97
C ASN A 29 -44.27 24.65 -2.10
N GLY A 30 -45.01 24.67 -3.23
CA GLY A 30 -45.13 25.84 -4.12
C GLY A 30 -45.12 25.64 -5.65
N GLU A 31 -46.07 24.88 -6.21
CA GLU A 31 -46.83 25.06 -7.50
C GLU A 31 -46.22 25.54 -8.87
N PRO A 32 -46.89 25.28 -10.02
CA PRO A 32 -46.27 24.76 -11.26
C PRO A 32 -46.22 25.72 -12.46
N SER A 33 -45.45 25.37 -13.51
CA SER A 33 -45.72 25.85 -14.88
C SER A 33 -45.21 24.92 -15.99
N GLU A 34 -45.92 24.97 -17.11
CA GLU A 34 -45.98 24.05 -18.25
C GLU A 34 -44.78 24.00 -19.22
N SER A 35 -44.77 22.87 -19.95
CA SER A 35 -44.38 22.71 -21.35
C SER A 35 -42.90 22.55 -21.73
N SER A 36 -42.55 21.33 -22.13
CA SER A 36 -42.22 21.07 -23.54
C SER A 36 -42.24 19.58 -23.83
N ARG A 37 -43.05 19.21 -24.82
CA ARG A 37 -43.05 17.93 -25.54
C ARG A 37 -41.63 17.67 -26.08
N VAL A 38 -41.13 16.46 -26.23
CA VAL A 38 -41.33 15.63 -27.45
C VAL A 38 -41.00 14.15 -27.18
N ARG A 39 -42.01 13.31 -27.46
CA ARG A 39 -42.04 11.96 -28.05
C ARG A 39 -40.91 10.95 -27.83
N SER A 40 -41.35 9.86 -27.20
CA SER A 40 -40.96 8.45 -27.36
C SER A 40 -40.55 7.99 -28.77
N ALA A 41 -39.51 7.15 -28.84
CA ALA A 41 -39.43 6.02 -29.76
C ALA A 41 -38.59 4.87 -29.14
N LEU A 42 -39.25 3.75 -28.86
CA LEU A 42 -38.65 2.42 -28.68
C LEU A 42 -38.33 1.85 -30.08
N PHE A 43 -37.26 1.07 -30.26
CA PHE A 43 -37.27 -0.23 -30.95
C PHE A 43 -35.94 -1.03 -30.84
N ARG A 44 -36.12 -2.27 -30.35
CA ARG A 44 -35.46 -3.59 -30.52
C ARG A 44 -33.99 -3.82 -30.98
N LYS A 45 -33.39 -4.80 -30.29
CA LYS A 45 -32.29 -5.71 -30.72
C LYS A 45 -32.69 -6.65 -31.87
N SER A 46 -31.70 -7.08 -32.67
CA SER A 46 -31.64 -8.37 -33.40
C SER A 46 -30.18 -8.68 -33.85
N PRO A 47 -29.77 -9.97 -34.00
CA PRO A 47 -28.37 -10.44 -34.08
C PRO A 47 -27.90 -10.86 -35.51
N GLN A 48 -26.66 -11.37 -35.62
CA GLN A 48 -25.96 -11.98 -36.79
C GLN A 48 -25.35 -10.92 -37.73
N GLY A 49 -24.07 -10.89 -38.15
CA GLY A 49 -23.07 -11.93 -38.39
C GLY A 49 -22.85 -12.01 -39.90
N LEU A 50 -21.68 -11.57 -40.43
CA LEU A 50 -21.01 -12.08 -41.65
C LEU A 50 -19.69 -11.33 -41.92
N ILE A 51 -18.74 -12.11 -42.43
CA ILE A 51 -17.32 -11.88 -42.73
C ILE A 51 -17.17 -11.37 -44.19
N PRO A 52 -16.04 -10.72 -44.54
CA PRO A 52 -15.41 -11.03 -45.82
C PRO A 52 -13.96 -11.52 -45.67
N GLU A 53 -13.67 -12.61 -46.38
CA GLU A 53 -12.34 -13.20 -46.66
C GLU A 53 -11.52 -12.39 -47.68
N ASN A 54 -10.25 -12.82 -47.84
CA ASN A 54 -9.29 -12.62 -48.94
C ASN A 54 -8.42 -11.35 -48.89
N GLN A 55 -7.08 -11.36 -49.04
CA GLN A 55 -6.04 -12.30 -49.51
C GLN A 55 -4.77 -12.00 -48.66
N GLY A 56 -3.91 -12.94 -48.26
CA GLY A 56 -2.95 -13.66 -49.11
C GLY A 56 -1.53 -13.06 -49.00
N MET A 57 -0.55 -13.93 -48.69
CA MET A 57 0.90 -13.89 -49.03
C MET A 57 1.98 -13.69 -47.95
N LEU A 58 2.77 -14.78 -47.85
CA LEU A 58 4.23 -14.91 -47.69
C LEU A 58 4.87 -14.78 -46.31
N LEU A 59 5.06 -15.95 -45.71
CA LEU A 59 6.22 -16.30 -44.87
C LEU A 59 7.52 -16.15 -45.70
N LEU A 60 8.41 -15.27 -45.24
CA LEU A 60 9.85 -15.36 -45.51
C LEU A 60 10.60 -15.05 -44.21
N THR A 61 11.21 -16.09 -43.68
CA THR A 61 12.21 -16.06 -42.61
C THR A 61 13.47 -15.34 -43.07
N TRP A 62 13.93 -14.35 -42.31
CA TRP A 62 15.32 -13.88 -42.36
C TRP A 62 15.85 -13.67 -40.94
N THR A 63 16.78 -14.54 -40.55
CA THR A 63 17.77 -14.31 -39.50
C THR A 63 18.72 -13.19 -39.92
N MET A 64 18.88 -12.15 -39.11
CA MET A 64 20.03 -11.25 -39.19
C MET A 64 20.72 -11.08 -37.84
N LYS A 65 22.02 -11.32 -37.90
CA LYS A 65 23.06 -11.23 -36.88
C LYS A 65 23.17 -9.83 -36.30
N MET A 66 23.45 -9.76 -35.00
CA MET A 66 24.06 -8.60 -34.38
C MET A 66 25.46 -8.36 -34.97
N ASN A 67 25.78 -7.11 -35.26
CA ASN A 67 27.18 -6.68 -35.27
C ASN A 67 27.28 -5.24 -34.75
N SER A 68 27.99 -5.12 -33.64
CA SER A 68 28.48 -3.91 -32.99
C SER A 68 29.48 -3.19 -33.89
N GLY A 69 29.27 -1.88 -34.10
CA GLY A 69 30.21 -1.01 -34.79
C GLY A 69 30.04 0.44 -34.34
N VAL A 70 30.89 0.86 -33.41
CA VAL A 70 31.01 2.27 -32.99
C VAL A 70 31.87 2.99 -34.01
N ALA A 71 31.35 4.03 -34.64
CA ALA A 71 32.12 4.96 -35.47
C ALA A 71 31.98 6.37 -34.91
N PHE A 72 33.08 6.94 -34.42
CA PHE A 72 33.14 8.34 -34.01
C PHE A 72 33.51 9.22 -35.21
N ARG A 73 32.69 10.23 -35.49
CA ARG A 73 33.06 11.40 -36.30
C ARG A 73 32.59 12.65 -35.58
N ALA A 74 33.55 13.50 -35.21
CA ALA A 74 33.30 14.76 -34.54
C ALA A 74 32.86 15.84 -35.54
N VAL A 75 31.73 16.49 -35.29
CA VAL A 75 31.37 17.80 -35.86
C VAL A 75 30.75 18.65 -34.75
N LYS A 76 31.22 19.89 -34.67
CA LYS A 76 30.84 20.94 -33.71
C LYS A 76 29.36 21.32 -33.81
N GLY A 77 28.71 21.54 -32.67
CA GLY A 77 27.54 22.43 -32.57
C GLY A 77 26.37 21.89 -31.75
N CYS A 78 26.00 22.66 -30.71
CA CYS A 78 24.71 22.66 -30.00
C CYS A 78 24.27 21.36 -29.30
N TRP A 79 24.46 21.29 -27.98
CA TRP A 79 23.83 20.28 -27.13
C TRP A 79 22.37 20.64 -26.88
N VAL A 80 21.48 20.27 -27.80
CA VAL A 80 20.07 20.03 -27.45
C VAL A 80 19.99 18.56 -27.08
N VAL A 81 19.90 18.28 -25.78
CA VAL A 81 19.69 16.91 -25.29
C VAL A 81 18.24 16.54 -25.57
N ASN A 82 17.99 15.98 -26.74
CA ASN A 82 16.71 15.39 -27.07
C ASN A 82 16.67 14.00 -26.40
N LEU A 83 16.18 13.95 -25.16
CA LEU A 83 15.88 12.70 -24.46
C LEU A 83 14.62 12.07 -25.05
N SER A 84 14.71 11.52 -26.25
CA SER A 84 13.76 10.52 -26.72
C SER A 84 14.11 9.16 -26.13
N GLN A 85 14.07 9.06 -24.80
CA GLN A 85 13.87 7.76 -24.18
C GLN A 85 12.41 7.40 -24.37
N GLN A 86 12.14 6.65 -25.43
CA GLN A 86 10.97 5.78 -25.48
C GLN A 86 11.08 4.82 -24.30
N CYS A 87 10.51 5.23 -23.16
CA CYS A 87 10.27 4.38 -22.03
C CYS A 87 9.35 3.26 -22.53
N LEU A 88 9.88 2.04 -22.53
CA LEU A 88 9.08 0.82 -22.49
C LEU A 88 8.03 1.03 -21.39
N HIS A 89 6.76 1.13 -21.79
CA HIS A 89 5.62 1.39 -20.92
C HIS A 89 5.40 0.19 -19.97
N GLY A 90 6.22 0.10 -18.93
CA GLY A 90 6.04 -0.85 -17.84
C GLY A 90 5.22 -0.24 -16.72
N SER A 91 3.90 -0.16 -16.87
CA SER A 91 2.91 0.03 -15.77
C SER A 91 3.20 1.11 -14.70
N THR A 92 4.10 2.06 -14.93
CA THR A 92 4.47 3.12 -14.00
C THR A 92 3.31 4.11 -13.97
N GLY A 93 2.47 4.03 -12.94
CA GLY A 93 1.33 4.93 -12.75
C GLY A 93 -0.01 4.26 -12.49
N LEU A 94 -0.14 2.93 -12.63
CA LEU A 94 -1.44 2.25 -12.44
C LEU A 94 -2.06 2.50 -11.05
N PHE A 95 -1.21 2.70 -10.04
CA PHE A 95 -1.65 2.88 -8.65
C PHE A 95 -1.33 4.25 -8.07
N VAL A 96 -0.76 5.15 -8.87
CA VAL A 96 -0.47 6.53 -8.43
C VAL A 96 -1.75 7.34 -8.67
N PRO A 97 -2.34 7.99 -7.65
CA PRO A 97 -3.50 8.83 -7.86
C PRO A 97 -3.15 10.04 -8.74
N PRO A 98 -4.13 10.63 -9.45
CA PRO A 98 -3.92 11.86 -10.21
C PRO A 98 -3.33 12.95 -9.31
N SER A 99 -2.26 13.59 -9.79
CA SER A 99 -1.56 14.68 -9.10
C SER A 99 -1.17 15.74 -10.12
N PRO A 100 -1.15 17.03 -9.74
CA PRO A 100 -0.46 18.03 -10.54
C PRO A 100 1.04 17.70 -10.65
N PRO A 101 1.73 18.24 -11.69
CA PRO A 101 3.18 18.18 -11.79
C PRO A 101 3.88 18.75 -10.54
N VAL A 102 5.14 18.35 -10.32
CA VAL A 102 5.95 18.92 -9.24
C VAL A 102 6.09 20.42 -9.42
N ASP A 103 5.66 21.16 -8.40
CA ASP A 103 5.79 22.62 -8.33
C ASP A 103 7.18 22.99 -7.77
N PRO A 104 8.00 23.80 -8.48
CA PRO A 104 9.29 24.28 -7.97
C PRO A 104 9.20 24.98 -6.61
N GLU A 105 8.07 25.62 -6.27
CA GLU A 105 7.90 26.23 -4.95
C GLU A 105 7.80 25.17 -3.86
N LYS A 106 7.04 24.08 -4.10
CA LYS A 106 6.96 22.94 -3.18
C LYS A 106 8.32 22.29 -2.92
N VAL A 107 9.18 22.25 -3.94
CA VAL A 107 10.57 21.78 -3.79
C VAL A 107 11.34 22.71 -2.85
N ARG A 108 11.24 24.04 -3.04
CA ARG A 108 11.90 25.02 -2.17
C ARG A 108 11.39 24.96 -0.72
N GLU A 109 10.09 24.80 -0.53
CA GLU A 109 9.47 24.68 0.80
C GLU A 109 9.96 23.42 1.53
N LEU A 110 9.97 22.27 0.86
CA LEU A 110 10.50 21.04 1.46
C LEU A 110 12.01 21.14 1.71
N GLN A 111 12.77 21.71 0.78
CA GLN A 111 14.21 21.92 0.93
C GLN A 111 14.47 22.76 2.19
N ARG A 112 13.72 23.84 2.40
CA ARG A 112 13.84 24.67 3.61
C ARG A 112 13.51 23.88 4.88
N PHE A 113 12.40 23.13 4.88
CA PHE A 113 12.02 22.29 6.01
C PHE A 113 13.11 21.28 6.37
N VAL A 114 13.62 20.56 5.36
CA VAL A 114 14.67 19.56 5.53
C VAL A 114 15.95 20.21 6.01
N THR A 115 16.43 21.29 5.37
CA THR A 115 17.66 22.01 5.75
C THR A 115 17.68 22.40 7.23
N LEU A 116 16.56 22.87 7.77
CA LEU A 116 16.45 23.29 9.17
C LEU A 116 16.49 22.14 10.19
N SER A 117 16.17 20.92 9.77
CA SER A 117 16.21 19.75 10.64
C SER A 117 17.62 19.16 10.75
N LYS A 118 18.01 18.76 11.97
CA LYS A 118 19.22 17.98 12.24
C LYS A 118 18.90 16.52 12.58
N ARG A 119 17.68 16.24 13.05
CA ARG A 119 17.22 14.91 13.45
C ARG A 119 15.82 14.66 12.89
N LEU A 120 15.73 14.50 11.58
CA LEU A 120 14.47 14.29 10.88
C LEU A 120 13.90 12.89 11.14
N LEU A 121 12.71 12.80 11.71
CA LEU A 121 11.95 11.54 11.72
C LEU A 121 11.03 11.46 10.51
N VAL A 122 11.05 10.32 9.82
CA VAL A 122 10.19 10.08 8.64
C VAL A 122 9.16 9.01 8.96
N MET A 123 7.89 9.29 8.67
CA MET A 123 6.79 8.32 8.73
C MET A 123 6.29 8.03 7.32
N THR A 124 6.34 6.78 6.87
CA THR A 124 5.83 6.40 5.54
C THR A 124 4.57 5.54 5.59
N GLY A 125 3.74 5.64 4.56
CA GLY A 125 2.60 4.76 4.31
C GLY A 125 2.57 4.23 2.89
N ALA A 126 1.48 3.55 2.53
CA ALA A 126 1.39 2.78 1.29
C ALA A 126 1.55 3.63 0.02
N GLY A 127 1.24 4.94 0.09
CA GLY A 127 1.43 5.88 -1.01
C GLY A 127 2.87 5.94 -1.52
N VAL A 128 3.87 5.74 -0.64
CA VAL A 128 5.29 5.73 -1.06
C VAL A 128 5.62 4.55 -1.98
N SER A 129 4.83 3.47 -1.97
CA SER A 129 5.06 2.25 -2.73
C SER A 129 4.21 2.16 -4.01
N THR A 130 3.34 3.13 -4.28
CA THR A 130 2.48 3.16 -5.48
C THR A 130 3.29 3.20 -6.78
N GLU A 131 4.36 3.98 -6.80
CA GLU A 131 5.30 4.07 -7.93
C GLU A 131 6.14 2.79 -8.12
N SER A 132 6.17 1.90 -7.12
CA SER A 132 6.76 0.56 -7.24
C SER A 132 5.79 -0.48 -7.80
N GLY A 133 4.57 -0.07 -8.17
CA GLY A 133 3.53 -0.96 -8.67
C GLY A 133 2.84 -1.78 -7.57
N ILE A 134 2.88 -1.31 -6.32
CA ILE A 134 2.09 -1.85 -5.21
C ILE A 134 0.92 -0.90 -4.97
N PRO A 135 -0.34 -1.37 -5.00
CA PRO A 135 -1.47 -0.48 -4.75
C PRO A 135 -1.45 0.05 -3.33
N ASP A 136 -2.15 1.15 -3.08
CA ASP A 136 -2.48 1.57 -1.74
C ASP A 136 -3.91 1.15 -1.34
N TYR A 137 -4.33 1.49 -0.12
CA TYR A 137 -5.66 1.15 0.36
C TYR A 137 -6.74 2.19 0.01
N ARG A 138 -6.39 3.48 -0.04
CA ARG A 138 -7.34 4.59 0.14
C ARG A 138 -7.25 5.70 -0.90
N SER A 139 -6.29 5.68 -1.82
CA SER A 139 -6.21 6.69 -2.86
C SER A 139 -7.51 6.74 -3.65
N GLU A 140 -7.94 7.96 -3.97
CA GLU A 140 -9.14 8.17 -4.77
C GLU A 140 -8.97 7.46 -6.13
N LYS A 141 -10.01 6.77 -6.59
CA LYS A 141 -10.07 6.01 -7.87
C LYS A 141 -9.14 4.79 -7.97
N VAL A 142 -7.98 4.78 -7.33
CA VAL A 142 -6.93 3.76 -7.51
C VAL A 142 -6.62 2.94 -6.25
N GLY A 143 -7.10 3.36 -5.08
CA GLY A 143 -6.95 2.61 -3.83
C GLY A 143 -7.80 1.35 -3.81
N LEU A 144 -7.37 0.34 -3.04
CA LEU A 144 -8.07 -0.94 -2.92
C LEU A 144 -9.55 -0.77 -2.55
N TYR A 145 -9.86 0.11 -1.59
CA TYR A 145 -11.24 0.34 -1.13
C TYR A 145 -12.08 1.18 -2.11
N ALA A 146 -11.44 1.93 -3.00
CA ALA A 146 -12.14 2.65 -4.06
C ALA A 146 -12.45 1.74 -5.26
N ARG A 147 -11.60 0.72 -5.50
CA ARG A 147 -11.73 -0.21 -6.63
C ARG A 147 -12.47 -1.50 -6.30
N THR A 148 -12.60 -1.85 -5.02
CA THR A 148 -13.11 -3.18 -4.62
C THR A 148 -13.85 -3.14 -3.28
N ASP A 149 -14.79 -4.07 -3.10
CA ASP A 149 -15.44 -4.34 -1.80
C ASP A 149 -14.59 -5.23 -0.87
N ARG A 150 -13.31 -5.45 -1.20
CA ARG A 150 -12.43 -6.33 -0.43
C ARG A 150 -12.29 -5.80 1.00
N ARG A 151 -12.59 -6.67 1.97
CA ARG A 151 -12.39 -6.40 3.39
C ARG A 151 -11.08 -7.06 3.85
N PRO A 152 -10.28 -6.37 4.66
CA PRO A 152 -9.07 -6.96 5.22
C PRO A 152 -9.42 -8.11 6.18
N ILE A 153 -8.53 -9.09 6.24
CA ILE A 153 -8.66 -10.21 7.17
C ILE A 153 -8.59 -9.72 8.63
N GLN A 154 -9.47 -10.24 9.48
CA GLN A 154 -9.44 -9.97 10.92
C GLN A 154 -8.51 -10.95 11.63
N HIS A 155 -7.69 -10.44 12.55
CA HIS A 155 -6.77 -11.23 13.35
C HIS A 155 -7.47 -12.40 14.05
N ARG A 156 -8.59 -12.11 14.72
CA ARG A 156 -9.39 -13.10 15.43
C ARG A 156 -9.82 -14.27 14.53
N ASP A 157 -10.25 -13.96 13.32
CA ASP A 157 -10.77 -14.96 12.39
C ASP A 157 -9.63 -15.84 11.85
N PHE A 158 -8.48 -15.25 11.54
CA PHE A 158 -7.27 -15.98 11.15
C PHE A 158 -6.80 -16.93 12.26
N VAL A 159 -6.72 -16.46 13.51
CA VAL A 159 -6.25 -17.29 14.63
C VAL A 159 -7.21 -18.45 14.91
N ARG A 160 -8.53 -18.21 14.86
CA ARG A 160 -9.53 -19.20 15.27
C ARG A 160 -9.92 -20.21 14.19
N SER A 161 -9.78 -19.89 12.90
CA SER A 161 -10.34 -20.70 11.82
C SER A 161 -9.28 -21.23 10.85
N ALA A 162 -9.08 -22.55 10.84
CA ALA A 162 -8.18 -23.19 9.87
C ALA A 162 -8.60 -22.96 8.40
N PRO A 163 -9.89 -23.05 8.02
CA PRO A 163 -10.34 -22.66 6.67
C PRO A 163 -10.01 -21.22 6.29
N VAL A 164 -10.12 -20.27 7.24
CA VAL A 164 -9.74 -18.86 6.98
C VAL A 164 -8.23 -18.74 6.74
N ARG A 165 -7.40 -19.46 7.51
CA ARG A 165 -5.94 -19.50 7.26
C ARG A 165 -5.61 -20.12 5.91
N GLN A 166 -6.29 -21.21 5.55
CA GLN A 166 -6.15 -21.87 4.24
C GLN A 166 -6.41 -20.89 3.10
N ARG A 167 -7.52 -20.17 3.16
CA ARG A 167 -7.89 -19.14 2.18
C ARG A 167 -6.88 -18.01 2.10
N TYR A 168 -6.46 -17.48 3.25
CA TYR A 168 -5.44 -16.44 3.31
C TYR A 168 -4.14 -16.91 2.65
N TRP A 169 -3.64 -18.09 3.03
CA TRP A 169 -2.38 -18.60 2.53
C TRP A 169 -2.42 -19.00 1.06
N ALA A 170 -3.54 -19.53 0.56
CA ALA A 170 -3.70 -19.81 -0.87
C ALA A 170 -3.60 -18.52 -1.70
N ARG A 171 -4.29 -17.47 -1.27
CA ARG A 171 -4.24 -16.16 -1.94
C ARG A 171 -2.84 -15.54 -1.86
N ASN A 172 -2.23 -15.57 -0.68
CA ASN A 172 -0.88 -15.09 -0.49
C ASN A 172 0.16 -15.88 -1.30
N PHE A 173 0.00 -17.20 -1.43
CA PHE A 173 0.85 -18.07 -2.22
C PHE A 173 0.89 -17.66 -3.69
N VAL A 174 -0.28 -17.39 -4.28
CA VAL A 174 -0.39 -16.94 -5.68
C VAL A 174 0.19 -15.54 -5.86
N GLY A 175 -0.08 -14.62 -4.93
CA GLY A 175 0.41 -13.23 -5.02
C GLY A 175 1.90 -13.05 -4.73
N TRP A 176 2.52 -13.99 -4.01
CA TRP A 176 3.89 -13.86 -3.49
C TRP A 176 4.97 -13.61 -4.56
N PRO A 177 5.03 -14.32 -5.71
CA PRO A 177 6.07 -14.08 -6.72
C PRO A 177 6.05 -12.64 -7.26
N GLN A 178 4.84 -12.10 -7.51
CA GLN A 178 4.69 -10.73 -7.99
C GLN A 178 4.97 -9.69 -6.90
N PHE A 179 4.55 -9.96 -5.66
CA PHE A 179 4.77 -9.03 -4.54
C PHE A 179 6.25 -8.95 -4.13
N SER A 180 6.89 -10.11 -3.97
CA SER A 180 8.29 -10.21 -3.51
C SER A 180 9.30 -9.65 -4.51
N SER A 181 9.00 -9.69 -5.82
CA SER A 181 9.86 -9.17 -6.89
C SER A 181 9.83 -7.64 -7.03
N ARG A 182 8.89 -6.94 -6.37
CA ARG A 182 8.82 -5.47 -6.40
C ARG A 182 10.09 -4.83 -5.88
N GLN A 183 10.50 -3.75 -6.55
CA GLN A 183 11.73 -3.02 -6.28
C GLN A 183 11.45 -1.65 -5.67
N PRO A 184 12.39 -1.10 -4.88
CA PRO A 184 12.31 0.27 -4.41
C PRO A 184 12.21 1.26 -5.58
N ASN A 185 11.45 2.34 -5.40
CA ASN A 185 11.37 3.46 -6.32
C ASN A 185 12.28 4.63 -5.85
N PRO A 186 12.34 5.76 -6.58
CA PRO A 186 13.19 6.88 -6.21
C PRO A 186 12.95 7.44 -4.79
N ALA A 187 11.70 7.47 -4.29
CA ALA A 187 11.40 7.95 -2.93
C ALA A 187 12.14 7.13 -1.86
N HIS A 188 12.10 5.80 -1.96
CA HIS A 188 12.80 4.92 -1.03
C HIS A 188 14.31 5.12 -1.07
N ARG A 189 14.88 5.25 -2.28
CA ARG A 189 16.33 5.48 -2.47
C ARG A 189 16.76 6.84 -1.93
N ALA A 190 15.95 7.88 -2.11
CA ALA A 190 16.20 9.20 -1.57
C ALA A 190 16.27 9.15 -0.03
N LEU A 191 15.27 8.54 0.62
CA LEU A 191 15.25 8.41 2.09
C LEU A 191 16.43 7.58 2.64
N SER A 192 16.80 6.50 1.95
CA SER A 192 18.00 5.70 2.28
C SER A 192 19.30 6.53 2.13
N SER A 193 19.39 7.36 1.09
CA SER A 193 20.50 8.30 0.90
C SER A 193 20.57 9.35 2.02
N TRP A 194 19.41 9.92 2.42
CA TRP A 194 19.34 10.89 3.52
C TRP A 194 19.79 10.29 4.86
N GLU A 195 19.53 8.99 5.09
CA GLU A 195 20.08 8.26 6.24
C GLU A 195 21.60 8.17 6.17
N THR A 196 22.14 7.79 5.01
CA THR A 196 23.59 7.67 4.79
C THR A 196 24.32 9.01 4.97
N LEU A 197 23.66 10.10 4.59
CA LEU A 197 24.16 11.47 4.74
C LEU A 197 23.92 12.06 6.15
N GLY A 198 23.39 11.27 7.09
CA GLY A 198 23.22 11.67 8.49
C GLY A 198 22.02 12.58 8.76
N LYS A 199 21.17 12.85 7.76
CA LYS A 199 20.02 13.74 7.88
C LYS A 199 18.82 13.07 8.57
N LEU A 200 18.59 11.81 8.23
CA LEU A 200 17.46 11.03 8.73
C LEU A 200 17.82 10.41 10.09
N HIS A 201 17.08 10.81 11.14
CA HIS A 201 17.22 10.28 12.49
C HIS A 201 16.57 8.91 12.65
N TRP A 202 15.36 8.72 12.13
CA TRP A 202 14.68 7.44 12.17
C TRP A 202 13.56 7.36 11.12
N LEU A 203 13.37 6.19 10.51
CA LEU A 203 12.27 5.92 9.57
C LEU A 203 11.31 4.94 10.21
N VAL A 204 10.03 5.31 10.24
CA VAL A 204 8.93 4.44 10.66
C VAL A 204 8.05 4.19 9.44
N THR A 205 7.83 2.93 9.08
CA THR A 205 6.94 2.59 7.97
C THR A 205 5.74 1.81 8.47
N GLN A 206 4.56 2.17 7.95
CA GLN A 206 3.34 1.37 8.06
C GLN A 206 3.32 0.21 7.06
N ASN A 207 4.20 0.23 6.05
CA ASN A 207 4.18 -0.73 4.97
C ASN A 207 4.79 -2.06 5.42
N VAL A 208 4.34 -3.13 4.79
CA VAL A 208 4.77 -4.51 5.05
C VAL A 208 5.52 -5.11 3.84
N ASP A 209 6.00 -4.26 2.93
CA ASP A 209 6.50 -4.60 1.58
C ASP A 209 8.03 -4.80 1.48
N ALA A 210 8.75 -4.55 2.58
CA ALA A 210 10.20 -4.58 2.66
C ALA A 210 10.93 -3.60 1.72
N LEU A 211 10.25 -2.63 1.08
CA LEU A 211 10.90 -1.79 0.07
C LEU A 211 11.93 -0.82 0.67
N HIS A 212 11.72 -0.34 1.90
CA HIS A 212 12.76 0.43 2.62
C HIS A 212 13.98 -0.42 2.94
N THR A 213 13.78 -1.66 3.41
CA THR A 213 14.87 -2.62 3.64
C THR A 213 15.64 -2.90 2.35
N LYS A 214 14.93 -3.14 1.24
CA LYS A 214 15.54 -3.34 -0.10
C LYS A 214 16.27 -2.10 -0.61
N ALA A 215 15.85 -0.90 -0.20
CA ALA A 215 16.53 0.35 -0.54
C ALA A 215 17.80 0.61 0.30
N GLY A 216 18.04 -0.19 1.33
CA GLY A 216 19.22 -0.10 2.19
C GLY A 216 19.03 0.70 3.49
N SER A 217 17.80 1.14 3.82
CA SER A 217 17.52 1.84 5.08
C SER A 217 17.80 0.93 6.27
N ARG A 218 18.54 1.41 7.27
CA ARG A 218 18.94 0.63 8.47
C ARG A 218 18.28 1.16 9.74
N ARG A 219 18.07 2.48 9.84
CA ARG A 219 17.37 3.13 10.95
C ARG A 219 15.86 3.04 10.75
N LEU A 220 15.35 1.81 10.76
CA LEU A 220 14.01 1.46 10.31
C LEU A 220 13.17 0.80 11.42
N THR A 221 11.92 1.21 11.53
CA THR A 221 10.88 0.46 12.24
C THR A 221 9.72 0.12 11.32
N GLU A 222 9.55 -1.17 11.05
CA GLU A 222 8.37 -1.72 10.38
C GLU A 222 7.24 -1.86 11.41
N LEU A 223 6.39 -0.82 11.50
CA LEU A 223 5.37 -0.68 12.53
C LEU A 223 4.38 -1.85 12.49
N HIS A 224 3.95 -2.23 11.29
CA HIS A 224 2.98 -3.31 11.07
C HIS A 224 3.63 -4.64 10.69
N GLY A 225 4.95 -4.78 10.87
CA GLY A 225 5.68 -5.99 10.51
C GLY A 225 6.05 -6.05 9.03
N CYS A 226 6.29 -7.23 8.49
CA CYS A 226 6.74 -7.44 7.12
C CYS A 226 6.24 -8.75 6.53
N MET A 227 5.73 -8.71 5.31
CA MET A 227 5.27 -9.89 4.56
C MET A 227 6.41 -10.83 4.17
N HIS A 228 7.67 -10.40 4.27
CA HIS A 228 8.84 -11.25 4.04
C HIS A 228 9.20 -12.16 5.22
N ARG A 229 8.45 -12.10 6.32
CA ARG A 229 8.64 -12.95 7.51
C ARG A 229 7.35 -13.68 7.88
N VAL A 230 7.51 -14.85 8.48
CA VAL A 230 6.43 -15.72 8.97
C VAL A 230 6.73 -16.06 10.41
N LEU A 231 5.71 -16.05 11.27
CA LEU A 231 5.80 -16.48 12.67
C LEU A 231 4.88 -17.68 12.94
N CYS A 232 5.31 -18.57 13.82
CA CYS A 232 4.44 -19.59 14.41
C CYS A 232 3.63 -18.99 15.56
N LEU A 233 2.32 -19.22 15.55
CA LEU A 233 1.41 -18.73 16.60
C LEU A 233 1.54 -19.49 17.93
N GLU A 234 2.20 -20.65 17.93
CA GLU A 234 2.41 -21.46 19.14
C GLU A 234 3.78 -21.23 19.76
N CYS A 235 4.86 -21.50 19.00
CA CYS A 235 6.22 -21.44 19.54
C CYS A 235 6.96 -20.13 19.25
N GLY A 236 6.36 -19.21 18.50
CA GLY A 236 6.97 -17.91 18.16
C GLY A 236 8.11 -17.97 17.14
N GLU A 237 8.46 -19.15 16.62
CA GLU A 237 9.52 -19.33 15.63
C GLU A 237 9.28 -18.43 14.40
N GLN A 238 10.32 -17.69 14.00
CA GLN A 238 10.26 -16.77 12.86
C GLN A 238 11.13 -17.28 11.71
N THR A 239 10.56 -17.34 10.51
CA THR A 239 11.27 -17.81 9.29
C THR A 239 11.04 -16.85 8.11
N PRO A 240 11.97 -16.79 7.13
CA PRO A 240 11.73 -16.06 5.89
C PRO A 240 10.53 -16.61 5.12
N ARG A 241 9.69 -15.72 4.58
CA ARG A 241 8.50 -16.11 3.79
C ARG A 241 8.84 -16.90 2.53
N GLY A 242 10.02 -16.68 1.94
CA GLY A 242 10.53 -17.45 0.80
C GLY A 242 10.62 -18.96 1.09
N VAL A 243 11.08 -19.34 2.29
CA VAL A 243 11.14 -20.75 2.72
C VAL A 243 9.75 -21.36 2.78
N LEU A 244 8.75 -20.60 3.24
CA LEU A 244 7.37 -21.09 3.23
C LEU A 244 6.81 -21.24 1.80
N GLN A 245 7.31 -20.47 0.81
CA GLN A 245 6.90 -20.61 -0.58
C GLN A 245 7.30 -21.98 -1.13
N GLU A 246 8.55 -22.38 -0.96
CA GLU A 246 9.07 -23.69 -1.38
C GLU A 246 8.27 -24.83 -0.73
N ARG A 247 7.92 -24.67 0.55
CA ARG A 247 7.10 -25.64 1.29
C ARG A 247 5.66 -25.72 0.76
N PHE A 248 5.07 -24.60 0.34
CA PHE A 248 3.77 -24.61 -0.32
C PHE A 248 3.85 -25.36 -1.65
N GLU A 249 4.88 -25.10 -2.47
CA GLU A 249 5.07 -25.76 -3.78
C GLU A 249 5.22 -27.28 -3.63
N ALA A 250 6.03 -27.72 -2.67
CA ALA A 250 6.21 -29.14 -2.37
C ALA A 250 4.91 -29.81 -1.87
N LEU A 251 4.12 -29.12 -1.05
CA LEU A 251 2.88 -29.66 -0.47
C LEU A 251 1.68 -29.61 -1.44
N ASN A 252 1.75 -28.75 -2.46
CA ASN A 252 0.66 -28.47 -3.40
C ASN A 252 1.11 -28.61 -4.87
N PRO A 253 1.70 -29.74 -5.29
CA PRO A 253 2.39 -29.85 -6.58
C PRO A 253 1.48 -29.63 -7.80
N THR A 254 0.22 -30.05 -7.69
CA THR A 254 -0.80 -29.95 -8.75
C THR A 254 -1.69 -28.71 -8.61
N TRP A 255 -1.58 -27.96 -7.52
CA TRP A 255 -2.47 -26.83 -7.27
C TRP A 255 -2.06 -25.64 -8.13
N ARG A 256 -3.01 -25.06 -8.86
CA ARG A 256 -2.80 -23.89 -9.72
C ARG A 256 -4.03 -22.99 -9.61
N ALA A 257 -3.80 -21.68 -9.57
CA ALA A 257 -4.84 -20.69 -9.72
C ALA A 257 -4.27 -19.43 -10.38
N GLU A 258 -5.10 -18.76 -11.17
CA GLU A 258 -4.76 -17.45 -11.73
C GLU A 258 -5.18 -16.35 -10.76
N ALA A 259 -4.30 -15.37 -10.53
CA ALA A 259 -4.61 -14.21 -9.71
C ALA A 259 -5.23 -13.09 -10.54
N HIS A 260 -6.32 -12.53 -10.05
CA HIS A 260 -6.86 -11.26 -10.54
C HIS A 260 -6.70 -10.16 -9.48
N GLY A 261 -5.82 -9.19 -9.76
CA GLY A 261 -5.60 -7.99 -8.96
C GLY A 261 -4.89 -8.24 -7.61
N VAL A 262 -3.83 -7.49 -7.37
CA VAL A 262 -3.00 -7.56 -6.16
C VAL A 262 -3.42 -6.46 -5.17
N ALA A 263 -3.45 -6.78 -3.88
CA ALA A 263 -3.66 -5.83 -2.78
C ALA A 263 -2.30 -5.32 -2.22
N PRO A 264 -2.29 -4.27 -1.40
CA PRO A 264 -1.04 -3.68 -0.89
C PRO A 264 -0.18 -4.62 -0.03
N ASP A 265 -0.76 -5.69 0.51
CA ASP A 265 -0.12 -6.74 1.29
C ASP A 265 0.20 -8.00 0.46
N GLY A 266 0.02 -7.94 -0.87
CA GLY A 266 0.26 -9.06 -1.78
C GLY A 266 -0.90 -10.06 -1.89
N ASP A 267 -2.04 -9.78 -1.26
CA ASP A 267 -3.23 -10.62 -1.35
C ASP A 267 -3.90 -10.53 -2.75
N VAL A 268 -4.39 -11.66 -3.26
CA VAL A 268 -5.10 -11.78 -4.55
C VAL A 268 -6.48 -12.40 -4.33
N PHE A 269 -7.40 -12.25 -5.27
CA PHE A 269 -8.71 -12.89 -5.14
C PHE A 269 -8.69 -14.33 -5.65
N LEU A 270 -9.29 -15.24 -4.88
CA LEU A 270 -9.57 -16.63 -5.23
C LEU A 270 -10.95 -17.01 -4.68
N THR A 271 -11.72 -17.84 -5.40
CA THR A 271 -13.00 -18.37 -4.93
C THR A 271 -12.81 -19.49 -3.90
N GLU A 272 -13.86 -19.85 -3.16
CA GLU A 272 -13.78 -20.94 -2.17
C GLU A 272 -13.43 -22.28 -2.81
N GLU A 273 -13.99 -22.56 -3.99
CA GLU A 273 -13.75 -23.80 -4.74
C GLU A 273 -12.29 -23.92 -5.15
N GLN A 274 -11.65 -22.81 -5.55
CA GLN A 274 -10.23 -22.77 -5.91
C GLN A 274 -9.33 -23.06 -4.69
N VAL A 275 -9.76 -22.63 -3.50
CA VAL A 275 -8.98 -22.76 -2.26
C VAL A 275 -9.14 -24.13 -1.59
N GLN A 276 -10.26 -24.82 -1.80
CA GLN A 276 -10.65 -25.99 -1.02
C GLN A 276 -9.58 -27.10 -0.95
N SER A 277 -8.82 -27.32 -2.03
CA SER A 277 -7.78 -28.33 -2.11
C SER A 277 -6.39 -27.87 -1.66
N PHE A 278 -6.21 -26.58 -1.37
CA PHE A 278 -4.92 -26.00 -0.96
C PHE A 278 -4.54 -26.45 0.45
N ARG A 279 -3.30 -26.88 0.65
CA ARG A 279 -2.78 -27.34 1.95
C ARG A 279 -1.77 -26.35 2.52
N VAL A 280 -1.91 -26.06 3.80
CA VAL A 280 -1.00 -25.15 4.52
C VAL A 280 0.03 -25.96 5.32
N PRO A 281 1.34 -25.78 5.08
CA PRO A 281 2.38 -26.42 5.87
C PRO A 281 2.32 -25.93 7.33
N PRO A 282 2.45 -26.83 8.33
CA PRO A 282 2.53 -26.43 9.74
C PRO A 282 3.90 -25.82 10.07
N CYS A 283 4.09 -25.36 11.30
CA CYS A 283 5.42 -25.03 11.79
C CYS A 283 6.33 -26.28 11.77
N ALA A 284 7.55 -26.15 11.21
CA ALA A 284 8.51 -27.26 11.16
C ALA A 284 9.05 -27.64 12.56
N ARG A 285 8.95 -26.74 13.54
CA ARG A 285 9.46 -26.93 14.90
C ARG A 285 8.45 -27.57 15.84
N CYS A 286 7.19 -27.12 15.83
CA CYS A 286 6.17 -27.56 16.80
C CYS A 286 4.87 -28.07 16.18
N GLY A 287 4.70 -28.01 14.86
CA GLY A 287 3.44 -28.39 14.21
C GLY A 287 2.35 -27.29 14.21
N GLY A 288 2.56 -26.19 14.92
CA GLY A 288 1.57 -25.12 15.09
C GLY A 288 1.26 -24.29 13.84
N PRO A 289 0.17 -23.50 13.86
CA PRO A 289 -0.25 -22.69 12.73
C PRO A 289 0.71 -21.51 12.49
N LEU A 290 0.96 -21.23 11.20
CA LEU A 290 1.79 -20.14 10.75
C LEU A 290 0.95 -18.91 10.39
N LYS A 291 1.45 -17.72 10.74
CA LYS A 291 0.92 -16.40 10.36
C LYS A 291 2.04 -15.59 9.69
N PRO A 292 1.77 -14.78 8.66
CA PRO A 292 2.74 -13.74 8.28
C PRO A 292 3.07 -12.84 9.49
N ASP A 293 4.29 -12.34 9.57
CA ASP A 293 4.70 -11.39 10.61
C ASP A 293 4.17 -9.99 10.29
N VAL A 294 2.86 -9.85 10.22
CA VAL A 294 2.16 -8.58 10.03
C VAL A 294 1.04 -8.40 11.04
N VAL A 295 0.79 -7.15 11.39
CA VAL A 295 -0.32 -6.75 12.27
C VAL A 295 -1.60 -6.71 11.43
N PHE A 296 -2.50 -7.67 11.65
CA PHE A 296 -3.80 -7.70 10.98
C PHE A 296 -4.77 -6.68 11.57
N PHE A 297 -5.89 -6.45 10.89
CA PHE A 297 -6.98 -5.67 11.46
C PHE A 297 -7.54 -6.39 12.70
N GLY A 298 -7.80 -5.62 13.75
CA GLY A 298 -8.19 -6.14 15.06
C GLY A 298 -7.03 -6.74 15.88
N ASP A 299 -5.80 -6.73 15.35
CA ASP A 299 -4.59 -7.02 16.11
C ASP A 299 -3.99 -5.73 16.72
N THR A 300 -3.06 -5.88 17.66
CA THR A 300 -2.36 -4.76 18.30
C THR A 300 -0.89 -4.77 17.93
N VAL A 301 -0.33 -3.61 17.60
CA VAL A 301 1.12 -3.47 17.42
C VAL A 301 1.81 -3.75 18.75
N ASN A 302 2.89 -4.54 18.73
CA ASN A 302 3.70 -4.82 19.91
C ASN A 302 3.99 -3.52 20.72
N PRO A 303 3.61 -3.44 22.01
CA PRO A 303 3.79 -2.26 22.85
C PRO A 303 5.23 -1.74 22.92
N ASP A 304 6.23 -2.63 23.03
CA ASP A 304 7.64 -2.23 23.08
C ASP A 304 8.07 -1.51 21.80
N LYS A 305 7.53 -1.95 20.65
CA LYS A 305 7.75 -1.28 19.36
C LYS A 305 7.09 0.09 19.34
N VAL A 306 5.89 0.22 19.90
CA VAL A 306 5.17 1.50 20.00
C VAL A 306 5.94 2.47 20.89
N ASP A 307 6.37 2.04 22.07
CA ASP A 307 7.13 2.83 23.03
C ASP A 307 8.49 3.24 22.46
N PHE A 308 9.15 2.33 21.74
CA PHE A 308 10.36 2.65 21.00
C PHE A 308 10.13 3.77 19.97
N VAL A 309 9.07 3.70 19.18
CA VAL A 309 8.77 4.76 18.21
C VAL A 309 8.44 6.08 18.90
N HIS A 310 7.66 6.08 19.99
CA HIS A 310 7.42 7.31 20.76
C HIS A 310 8.72 7.95 21.25
N ARG A 311 9.69 7.15 21.74
CA ARG A 311 11.02 7.67 22.12
C ARG A 311 11.75 8.30 20.93
N ARG A 312 11.74 7.67 19.75
CA ARG A 312 12.35 8.23 18.54
C ARG A 312 11.68 9.53 18.08
N VAL A 313 10.37 9.67 18.26
CA VAL A 313 9.67 10.94 18.02
C VAL A 313 10.17 12.02 18.98
N LYS A 314 10.30 11.72 20.27
CA LYS A 314 10.80 12.67 21.28
C LYS A 314 12.26 13.08 21.08
N GLU A 315 13.07 12.22 20.48
CA GLU A 315 14.47 12.51 20.13
C GLU A 315 14.62 13.35 18.85
N ALA A 316 13.60 13.37 17.99
CA ALA A 316 13.61 14.11 16.73
C ALA A 316 13.47 15.62 16.94
N ASP A 317 13.80 16.41 15.91
CA ASP A 317 13.55 17.86 15.89
C ASP A 317 12.53 18.28 14.83
N SER A 318 12.09 17.36 13.98
CA SER A 318 11.03 17.54 12.99
C SER A 318 10.49 16.19 12.53
N LEU A 319 9.29 16.20 11.96
CA LEU A 319 8.63 15.00 11.43
C LEU A 319 8.15 15.22 10.00
N LEU A 320 8.52 14.33 9.09
CA LEU A 320 8.03 14.28 7.71
C LEU A 320 7.16 13.04 7.49
N VAL A 321 5.91 13.24 7.10
CA VAL A 321 5.00 12.17 6.65
C VAL A 321 5.09 12.04 5.13
N VAL A 322 5.29 10.82 4.63
CA VAL A 322 5.36 10.54 3.19
C VAL A 322 4.35 9.45 2.80
N GLY A 323 3.42 9.78 1.91
CA GLY A 323 2.54 8.78 1.29
C GLY A 323 1.62 8.06 2.28
N SER A 324 1.13 8.73 3.33
CA SER A 324 0.16 8.15 4.27
C SER A 324 -1.05 9.05 4.48
N SER A 325 -2.24 8.47 4.34
CA SER A 325 -3.50 9.12 4.73
C SER A 325 -3.64 9.34 6.24
N LEU A 326 -2.87 8.59 7.05
CA LEU A 326 -2.93 8.58 8.52
C LEU A 326 -4.33 8.34 9.11
N GLN A 327 -5.23 7.71 8.34
CA GLN A 327 -6.57 7.39 8.83
C GLN A 327 -6.55 6.30 9.90
N VAL A 328 -5.54 5.40 9.86
CA VAL A 328 -5.36 4.36 10.87
C VAL A 328 -4.63 4.92 12.08
N TYR A 329 -5.24 4.78 13.26
CA TYR A 329 -4.74 5.37 14.51
C TYR A 329 -3.31 4.93 14.86
N SER A 330 -2.93 3.70 14.48
CA SER A 330 -1.62 3.13 14.79
C SER A 330 -0.45 3.94 14.24
N GLY A 331 -0.60 4.62 13.10
CA GLY A 331 0.36 5.60 12.59
C GLY A 331 0.08 7.02 13.10
N TYR A 332 -1.18 7.44 13.14
CA TYR A 332 -1.60 8.79 13.53
C TYR A 332 -1.17 9.19 14.96
N ARG A 333 -1.13 8.25 15.91
CA ARG A 333 -0.69 8.51 17.30
C ARG A 333 0.69 9.13 17.40
N PHE A 334 1.60 8.83 16.47
CA PHE A 334 2.95 9.41 16.48
C PHE A 334 2.97 10.87 16.00
N ILE A 335 1.98 11.26 15.20
CA ILE A 335 1.78 12.65 14.79
C ILE A 335 1.22 13.47 15.95
N LEU A 336 0.33 12.86 16.76
CA LEU A 336 -0.15 13.47 18.00
C LEU A 336 1.00 13.69 18.99
N THR A 337 1.86 12.70 19.20
CA THR A 337 3.07 12.88 20.02
C THR A 337 3.98 13.98 19.47
N ALA A 338 4.24 14.02 18.16
CA ALA A 338 5.04 15.09 17.57
C ALA A 338 4.42 16.49 17.81
N ARG A 339 3.09 16.59 17.78
CA ARG A 339 2.37 17.83 18.11
C ARG A 339 2.50 18.21 19.59
N GLU A 340 2.40 17.25 20.50
CA GLU A 340 2.60 17.44 21.94
C GLU A 340 4.02 17.95 22.24
N GLU A 341 5.03 17.39 21.57
CA GLU A 341 6.43 17.80 21.63
C GLU A 341 6.73 19.08 20.82
N LYS A 342 5.71 19.68 20.19
CA LYS A 342 5.79 20.91 19.38
C LYS A 342 6.79 20.82 18.22
N LEU A 343 6.99 19.63 17.67
CA LEU A 343 7.83 19.44 16.49
C LEU A 343 7.15 20.06 15.25
N PRO A 344 7.92 20.70 14.34
CA PRO A 344 7.42 21.05 13.03
C PRO A 344 7.11 19.77 12.24
N ILE A 345 5.92 19.73 11.63
CA ILE A 345 5.40 18.57 10.89
C ILE A 345 5.19 18.97 9.44
N ALA A 346 5.85 18.26 8.51
CA ALA A 346 5.61 18.34 7.08
C ALA A 346 4.90 17.08 6.57
N ILE A 347 4.05 17.23 5.56
CA ILE A 347 3.34 16.13 4.91
C ILE A 347 3.55 16.21 3.40
N LEU A 348 4.16 15.18 2.83
CA LEU A 348 4.27 14.94 1.39
C LEU A 348 3.31 13.82 1.00
N ASN A 349 2.14 14.18 0.49
CA ASN A 349 1.08 13.22 0.13
C ASN A 349 0.14 13.85 -0.88
N ILE A 350 -0.16 13.16 -1.99
CA ILE A 350 -1.04 13.66 -3.07
C ILE A 350 -2.44 14.00 -2.55
N GLY A 351 -3.03 13.13 -1.73
CA GLY A 351 -4.38 13.31 -1.18
C GLY A 351 -4.42 13.95 0.21
N PRO A 352 -5.63 14.19 0.74
CA PRO A 352 -5.81 14.66 2.11
C PRO A 352 -5.32 13.63 3.14
N THR A 353 -4.93 14.10 4.32
CA THR A 353 -4.60 13.26 5.46
C THR A 353 -5.38 13.66 6.70
N ARG A 354 -5.53 12.72 7.64
CA ARG A 354 -6.13 12.99 8.94
C ARG A 354 -5.40 14.10 9.72
N SER A 355 -4.13 14.37 9.42
CA SER A 355 -3.28 15.30 10.15
C SER A 355 -2.97 16.60 9.40
N ASP A 356 -3.65 16.92 8.29
CA ASP A 356 -3.35 18.14 7.53
C ASP A 356 -3.41 19.40 8.42
N HIS A 357 -4.39 19.48 9.32
CA HIS A 357 -4.55 20.58 10.28
C HIS A 357 -3.46 20.67 11.37
N LEU A 358 -2.58 19.66 11.49
CA LEU A 358 -1.47 19.64 12.45
C LEU A 358 -0.14 20.00 11.77
N ALA A 359 -0.08 19.99 10.44
CA ALA A 359 1.14 20.23 9.69
C ALA A 359 1.40 21.73 9.51
N CYS A 360 2.68 22.13 9.60
CA CYS A 360 3.11 23.46 9.19
C CYS A 360 3.41 23.53 7.69
N LEU A 361 3.54 22.38 7.01
CA LEU A 361 3.78 22.28 5.58
C LEU A 361 3.04 21.07 5.01
N LYS A 362 2.26 21.29 3.94
CA LYS A 362 1.57 20.24 3.18
C LYS A 362 1.92 20.37 1.70
N LEU A 363 2.39 19.28 1.12
CA LEU A 363 2.88 19.18 -0.25
C LEU A 363 2.08 18.10 -0.98
N ASP A 364 1.15 18.53 -1.82
CA ASP A 364 0.39 17.62 -2.69
C ASP A 364 1.21 17.32 -3.94
N SER A 365 2.04 16.28 -3.90
CA SER A 365 2.97 15.94 -4.98
C SER A 365 3.39 14.46 -4.94
N PRO A 366 3.76 13.84 -6.07
CA PRO A 366 4.30 12.48 -6.10
C PRO A 366 5.65 12.41 -5.38
N CYS A 367 5.77 11.51 -4.42
CA CYS A 367 6.93 11.49 -3.55
C CYS A 367 8.22 11.04 -4.25
N GLY A 368 8.15 10.15 -5.24
CA GLY A 368 9.32 9.72 -5.99
C GLY A 368 9.78 10.72 -7.05
N GLU A 369 8.98 11.73 -7.37
CA GLU A 369 9.45 12.87 -8.18
C GLU A 369 10.05 13.97 -7.28
N LEU A 370 9.43 14.26 -6.14
CA LEU A 370 9.83 15.40 -5.30
C LEU A 370 11.03 15.08 -4.39
N LEU A 371 11.07 13.93 -3.71
CA LEU A 371 12.14 13.63 -2.73
C LEU A 371 13.56 13.58 -3.35
N PRO A 372 13.78 13.06 -4.57
CA PRO A 372 15.10 13.08 -5.18
C PRO A 372 15.65 14.48 -5.51
N LEU A 373 14.80 15.51 -5.51
CA LEU A 373 15.19 16.89 -5.79
C LEU A 373 15.70 17.64 -4.57
N ILE A 374 15.61 17.05 -3.39
CA ILE A 374 16.05 17.68 -2.13
C ILE A 374 17.48 17.26 -1.80
N ASP A 375 18.35 18.24 -1.56
CA ASP A 375 19.67 18.00 -0.98
C ASP A 375 19.54 17.89 0.55
N PRO A 376 19.85 16.74 1.16
CA PRO A 376 19.69 16.56 2.60
C PRO A 376 20.83 17.16 3.44
N ARG A 377 21.90 17.68 2.82
CA ARG A 377 23.08 18.19 3.53
C ARG A 377 22.85 19.53 4.22
#